data_AF-A0A2H6FC11-F1
#
_entry.id   AF-A0A2H6FC11-F1
#
_cell.length_a   1.000
_cell.length_b   1.000
_cell.length_c   1.000
_cell.angle_alpha   90.00
_cell.angle_beta   90.00
_cell.angle_gamma   90.00
#
_symmetry.space_group_name_H-M   'P 1'
#
loop_
_entity.id
_entity.type
_entity.pdbx_description
1 polymer ?
#
loop_
_entity_poly.entity_id
_entity_poly.type
_entity_poly.pdbx_seq_one_letter_code
_entity_poly.pdbx_strand_id
1 'polypeptide(L)' 'MQEIEATTRVNEIMQLYPELTDVLMDLGLCGCNYGRESHLMWTVERVAQDKGIAVDELLKELNNRIKR' A
#
# COMPACT_ATOMS: atom_id res chain seq x y z
N MET A 1 -3.86 16.63 7.22
CA MET A 1 -3.80 15.17 6.99
C MET A 1 -2.94 14.95 5.78
N GLN A 2 -1.97 14.05 5.87
CA GLN A 2 -1.11 13.69 4.75
C GLN A 2 -1.89 12.70 3.86
N GLU A 3 -1.83 12.85 2.55
CA GLU A 3 -2.50 11.96 1.60
C GLU A 3 -1.52 10.89 1.13
N ILE A 4 -1.99 9.68 0.87
CA ILE A 4 -1.19 8.62 0.25
C ILE A 4 -1.11 8.93 -1.25
N GLU A 5 0.10 8.96 -1.79
CA GLU A 5 0.39 9.23 -3.20
C GLU A 5 0.92 7.97 -3.90
N ALA A 6 0.94 7.97 -5.24
CA ALA A 6 1.43 6.86 -6.06
C ALA A 6 2.88 6.45 -5.73
N THR A 7 3.68 7.42 -5.27
CA THR A 7 5.10 7.28 -4.91
C THR A 7 5.32 6.84 -3.46
N THR A 8 4.28 6.89 -2.61
CA THR A 8 4.36 6.45 -1.22
C THR A 8 4.66 4.96 -1.17
N ARG A 9 5.55 4.55 -0.25
CA ARG A 9 5.96 3.15 -0.12
C ARG A 9 5.07 2.39 0.85
N VAL A 10 4.95 1.09 0.64
CA VAL A 10 4.15 0.20 1.52
C VAL A 10 4.63 0.25 2.97
N ASN A 11 5.95 0.28 3.22
CA ASN A 11 6.49 0.41 4.57
C ASN A 11 6.12 1.74 5.24
N GLU A 12 6.09 2.84 4.48
CA GLU A 12 5.67 4.16 4.96
C GLU A 12 4.18 4.15 5.31
N ILE A 13 3.34 3.56 4.43
CA ILE A 13 1.90 3.41 4.67
C ILE A 13 1.66 2.61 5.96
N MET A 14 2.36 1.50 6.16
CA MET A 14 2.22 0.66 7.34
C MET A 14 2.65 1.37 8.64
N GLN A 15 3.65 2.26 8.56
CA GLN A 15 4.11 3.05 9.71
C GLN A 15 3.17 4.22 10.05
N LEU A 16 2.62 4.88 9.03
CA LEU A 16 1.80 6.08 9.18
C LEU A 16 0.32 5.75 9.41
N TYR A 17 -0.16 4.64 8.85
CA TYR A 17 -1.57 4.25 8.79
C TYR A 17 -1.73 2.75 9.14
N PRO A 18 -1.48 2.35 10.41
CA PRO A 18 -1.60 0.96 10.83
C PRO A 18 -3.01 0.38 10.63
N GLU A 19 -4.04 1.21 10.56
CA GLU A 19 -5.42 0.84 10.21
C GLU A 19 -5.56 0.26 8.78
N LEU A 20 -4.58 0.48 7.90
CA LEU A 20 -4.57 -0.08 6.54
C LEU A 20 -3.95 -1.47 6.48
N THR A 21 -3.49 -2.03 7.60
CA THR A 21 -2.84 -3.35 7.63
C THR A 21 -3.70 -4.45 6.99
N ASP A 22 -5.01 -4.43 7.21
CA ASP A 22 -5.93 -5.40 6.60
C ASP A 22 -5.90 -5.33 5.06
N VAL A 23 -5.89 -4.12 4.48
CA VAL A 23 -5.78 -3.93 3.03
C VAL A 23 -4.43 -4.43 2.51
N LEU A 24 -3.36 -4.11 3.23
CA LEU A 24 -2.01 -4.55 2.84
C LEU A 24 -1.87 -6.08 2.93
N MET A 25 -2.55 -6.73 3.88
CA MET A 25 -2.64 -8.18 3.97
C MET A 25 -3.46 -8.78 2.82
N ASP A 26 -4.62 -8.22 2.50
CA ASP A 26 -5.46 -8.67 1.38
C ASP A 26 -4.74 -8.55 0.02
N LEU A 27 -3.92 -7.51 -0.14
CA LEU A 27 -3.06 -7.34 -1.32
C LEU A 27 -1.83 -8.27 -1.33
N GLY A 28 -1.60 -9.05 -0.26
CA GLY A 28 -0.45 -9.95 -0.14
C GLY A 28 0.89 -9.22 0.03
N LEU A 29 0.86 -7.98 0.53
CA LEU A 29 2.04 -7.13 0.71
C LEU A 29 2.71 -7.34 2.07
N CYS A 30 1.96 -7.87 3.04
CA CYS A 30 2.42 -8.17 4.40
C CYS A 30 2.76 -9.67 4.58
N GLY A 31 3.36 -10.31 3.57
CA GLY A 31 3.79 -11.70 3.65
C GLY A 31 5.15 -11.86 4.35
N CYS A 32 5.41 -13.07 4.90
CA CYS A 32 6.67 -13.45 5.56
C CYS A 32 7.91 -13.48 4.64
N ASN A 33 7.84 -12.92 3.42
CA ASN A 33 8.95 -12.79 2.49
C ASN A 33 9.87 -11.64 2.97
N TYR A 34 10.60 -11.90 4.05
CA TYR A 34 11.65 -11.02 4.56
C TYR A 34 12.92 -11.22 3.72
N GLY A 35 13.38 -10.16 3.05
CA GLY A 35 14.60 -10.21 2.22
C GLY A 35 14.57 -9.24 1.04
N ARG A 36 15.41 -9.49 0.03
CA ARG A 36 15.54 -8.65 -1.19
C ARG A 36 14.25 -8.58 -2.04
N GLU A 37 13.27 -9.41 -1.76
CA GLU A 37 11.98 -9.51 -2.47
C GLU A 37 10.81 -8.95 -1.66
N SER A 38 11.08 -8.21 -0.57
CA SER A 38 10.03 -7.66 0.27
C SER A 38 9.21 -6.59 -0.48
N HIS A 39 7.89 -6.82 -0.59
CA HIS A 39 6.93 -5.85 -1.14
C HIS A 39 6.82 -4.56 -0.32
N LEU A 40 7.40 -4.53 0.89
CA LEU A 40 7.41 -3.34 1.76
C LEU A 40 8.11 -2.15 1.12
N MET A 41 9.08 -2.38 0.22
CA MET A 41 9.80 -1.32 -0.48
C MET A 41 9.09 -0.85 -1.76
N TRP A 42 7.98 -1.47 -2.13
CA TRP A 42 7.24 -1.09 -3.33
C TRP A 42 6.46 0.21 -3.10
N THR A 43 6.36 1.00 -4.16
CA THR A 43 5.44 2.13 -4.22
C THR A 43 4.02 1.65 -4.48
N VAL A 44 3.01 2.46 -4.15
CA VAL A 44 1.61 2.17 -4.48
C VAL A 44 1.43 1.93 -5.98
N GLU A 45 2.11 2.69 -6.83
CA GLU A 45 2.10 2.48 -8.28
C GLU A 45 2.61 1.08 -8.67
N ARG A 46 3.71 0.63 -8.07
CA ARG A 46 4.27 -0.70 -8.36
C ARG A 46 3.32 -1.80 -7.89
N VAL A 47 2.71 -1.64 -6.72
CA VAL A 47 1.67 -2.55 -6.21
C VAL A 47 0.50 -2.62 -7.19
N ALA A 48 -0.02 -1.48 -7.64
CA ALA A 48 -1.13 -1.42 -8.58
C ALA A 48 -0.81 -2.15 -9.89
N GLN A 49 0.39 -1.93 -10.44
CA GLN A 49 0.86 -2.63 -11.64
C GLN A 49 0.96 -4.15 -11.43
N ASP A 50 1.54 -4.60 -10.31
CA ASP A 50 1.68 -6.02 -9.98
C ASP A 50 0.32 -6.73 -9.84
N LYS A 51 -0.66 -6.04 -9.26
CA LYS A 51 -2.01 -6.57 -9.03
C LYS A 51 -2.96 -6.37 -10.21
N GLY A 52 -2.53 -5.67 -11.26
CA GLY A 52 -3.39 -5.34 -12.40
C GLY A 52 -4.54 -4.40 -12.05
N ILE A 53 -4.36 -3.55 -11.04
CA ILE A 53 -5.35 -2.57 -10.55
C ILE A 53 -4.96 -1.19 -11.07
N ALA A 54 -5.93 -0.31 -11.36
CA ALA A 54 -5.63 1.07 -11.68
C ALA A 54 -5.08 1.81 -10.43
N VAL A 55 -3.95 2.51 -10.57
CA VAL A 55 -3.31 3.21 -9.44
C VAL A 55 -4.26 4.20 -8.76
N ASP A 56 -5.10 4.90 -9.54
CA ASP A 56 -6.08 5.84 -9.02
C ASP A 56 -7.17 5.17 -8.16
N GLU A 57 -7.59 3.95 -8.52
CA GLU A 57 -8.57 3.17 -7.74
C GLU A 57 -7.97 2.74 -6.40
N LEU A 58 -6.72 2.26 -6.43
CA LEU A 58 -6.00 1.87 -5.22
C LEU A 58 -5.77 3.07 -4.29
N LEU A 59 -5.33 4.21 -4.84
CA LEU A 59 -5.14 5.45 -4.06
C LEU A 59 -6.45 5.93 -3.45
N LYS A 60 -7.56 5.87 -4.20
CA LYS A 60 -8.87 6.26 -3.70
C LYS A 60 -9.30 5.36 -2.53
N GLU A 61 -9.11 4.05 -2.63
CA GLU A 61 -9.46 3.11 -1.56
C GLU A 61 -8.63 3.36 -0.29
N LEU A 62 -7.31 3.50 -0.43
CA LEU A 62 -6.41 3.77 0.70
C LEU A 62 -6.76 5.11 1.36
N ASN A 63 -6.94 6.17 0.58
CA ASN A 63 -7.24 7.50 1.10
C ASN A 63 -8.66 7.65 1.68
N ASN A 64 -9.62 6.86 1.22
CA ASN A 64 -10.96 6.84 1.82
C ASN A 64 -10.96 6.22 3.21
N ARG A 65 -10.08 5.24 3.46
CA ARG A 65 -9.97 4.56 4.75
C ARG A 65 -9.30 5.42 5.82
N ILE A 66 -8.33 6.26 5.46
CA ILE A 66 -7.65 7.19 6.41
C ILE A 66 -8.47 8.46 6.71
N LYS A 67 -9.40 8.85 5.83
CA LYS A 67 -10.25 10.05 5.99
C LYS A 67 -11.52 9.76 6.80
N ARG A 68 -11.72 8.51 7.23
CA ARG A 68 -12.90 8.05 7.98
C ARG A 68 -12.70 8.24 9.48
#